data_AF-A0A554FU03-F1
#
_entry.id   AF-A0A554FU03-F1
#
_cell.length_a   1.000
_cell.length_b   1.000
_cell.length_c   1.000
_cell.angle_alpha   90.00
_cell.angle_beta   90.00
_cell.angle_gamma   90.00
#
_symmetry.space_group_name_H-M   'P 1'
#
loop_
_entity.id
_entity.type
_entity.pdbx_description
1 polymer ?
#
loop_
_entity_poly.entity_id
_entity_poly.type
_entity_poly.pdbx_seq_one_letter_code
_entity_poly.pdbx_strand_id
1 'polypeptide(L)'
;MPPRRTYEEDAELTRYVLRYYQHLATDVERKAYRVSSIPHWDVVPAEGPLAHPLVRKWYGLDDLAVLAALEQGTEALLRRMRDRVLKEHADAVFIHRCPRCERIVETPKARQCLWCGHDWHARQG
;
A
#
# COMPACT_ATOMS: atom_id res chain seq x y z
N MET A 1 6.56 6.45 24.83
CA MET A 1 5.34 6.63 24.02
C MET A 1 4.90 5.26 23.53
N PRO A 2 3.73 4.75 23.93
CA PRO A 2 3.23 3.48 23.40
C PRO A 2 2.96 3.62 21.89
N PRO A 3 3.10 2.54 21.10
CA PRO A 3 2.82 2.59 19.67
C PRO A 3 1.34 2.94 19.43
N ARG A 4 1.08 3.71 18.36
CA ARG A 4 -0.28 4.18 18.01
C ARG A 4 -1.25 3.06 17.61
N ARG A 5 -0.72 1.86 17.36
CA ARG A 5 -1.47 0.64 17.00
C ARG A 5 -0.67 -0.60 17.39
N THR A 6 -1.30 -1.77 17.36
CA THR A 6 -0.62 -3.08 17.47
C THR A 6 0.25 -3.34 16.25
N TYR A 7 1.40 -3.99 16.44
CA TYR A 7 2.30 -4.36 15.34
C TYR A 7 1.84 -5.67 14.70
N GLU A 8 1.49 -5.63 13.42
CA GLU A 8 1.15 -6.80 12.61
C GLU A 8 2.06 -6.83 11.38
N GLU A 9 3.03 -7.75 11.35
CA GLU A 9 4.10 -7.82 10.34
C GLU A 9 3.56 -7.71 8.91
N ASP A 10 2.56 -8.53 8.57
CA ASP A 10 1.95 -8.57 7.24
C ASP A 10 1.32 -7.23 6.84
N ALA A 11 0.61 -6.60 7.78
CA ALA A 11 -0.08 -5.34 7.54
C ALA A 11 0.92 -4.17 7.40
N GLU A 12 1.97 -4.15 8.23
CA GLU A 12 3.03 -3.15 8.16
C GLU A 12 3.85 -3.30 6.88
N LEU A 13 4.19 -4.52 6.49
CA LEU A 13 4.92 -4.79 5.25
C LEU A 13 4.09 -4.40 4.04
N THR A 14 2.80 -4.76 4.01
CA THR A 14 1.88 -4.34 2.93
C THR A 14 1.83 -2.82 2.83
N ARG A 15 1.59 -2.13 3.95
CA ARG A 15 1.53 -0.65 3.97
C ARG A 15 2.84 -0.02 3.49
N TYR A 16 3.98 -0.55 3.93
CA TYR A 16 5.29 -0.04 3.55
C TYR A 16 5.55 -0.19 2.05
N VAL A 17 5.30 -1.38 1.49
CA VAL A 17 5.47 -1.67 0.06
C VAL A 17 4.55 -0.78 -0.78
N LEU A 18 3.27 -0.70 -0.46
CA LEU A 18 2.33 0.14 -1.21
C LEU A 18 2.70 1.62 -1.13
N ARG A 19 3.17 2.11 0.03
CA ARG A 19 3.49 3.54 0.18
C ARG A 19 4.73 3.95 -0.61
N TYR A 20 5.81 3.16 -0.55
CA TYR A 20 7.11 3.56 -1.10
C TYR A 20 7.43 2.92 -2.45
N TYR A 21 6.78 1.81 -2.78
CA TYR A 21 7.06 1.01 -3.97
C TYR A 21 5.85 0.79 -4.88
N GLN A 22 4.74 1.54 -4.70
CA GLN A 22 3.60 1.51 -5.66
C GLN A 22 3.98 1.84 -7.10
N HIS A 23 5.12 2.48 -7.35
CA HIS A 23 5.61 2.73 -8.71
C HIS A 23 6.06 1.43 -9.41
N LEU A 24 6.30 0.35 -8.67
CA LEU A 24 6.58 -0.99 -9.17
C LEU A 24 5.30 -1.83 -9.37
N ALA A 25 4.12 -1.26 -9.08
CA ALA A 25 2.86 -1.90 -9.42
C ALA A 25 2.54 -1.83 -10.91
N THR A 26 1.89 -2.89 -11.39
CA THR A 26 1.30 -2.92 -12.73
C THR A 26 0.22 -1.84 -12.85
N ASP A 27 -0.11 -1.47 -14.08
CA ASP A 27 -1.17 -0.49 -14.34
C ASP A 27 -2.53 -0.93 -13.78
N VAL A 28 -2.83 -2.22 -13.87
CA VAL A 28 -4.06 -2.81 -13.32
C VAL A 28 -4.09 -2.68 -11.81
N GLU A 29 -3.01 -3.06 -11.10
CA GLU A 29 -2.94 -2.94 -9.64
C GLU A 29 -3.02 -1.48 -9.19
N ARG A 30 -2.35 -0.54 -9.89
CA ARG A 30 -2.41 0.89 -9.54
C ARG A 30 -3.83 1.44 -9.70
N LYS A 31 -4.55 1.05 -10.75
CA LYS A 31 -5.96 1.41 -10.93
C LYS A 31 -6.84 0.74 -9.87
N ALA A 32 -6.66 -0.55 -9.61
CA ALA A 32 -7.43 -1.29 -8.61
C ALA A 32 -7.22 -0.73 -7.20
N TYR A 33 -6.00 -0.37 -6.84
CA TYR A 33 -5.70 0.33 -5.59
C TYR A 33 -6.43 1.68 -5.50
N ARG A 34 -6.43 2.46 -6.58
CA ARG A 34 -7.19 3.72 -6.64
C ARG A 34 -8.69 3.49 -6.47
N VAL A 35 -9.27 2.54 -7.20
CA VAL A 35 -10.70 2.18 -7.09
C VAL A 35 -11.03 1.74 -5.66
N SER A 36 -10.17 0.94 -5.03
CA SER A 36 -10.36 0.46 -3.66
C SER A 36 -10.40 1.57 -2.59
N SER A 37 -9.86 2.76 -2.92
CA SER A 37 -9.91 3.93 -2.02
C SER A 37 -11.23 4.71 -2.11
N ILE A 38 -12.06 4.41 -3.11
CA ILE A 38 -13.37 5.02 -3.28
C ILE A 38 -14.38 4.26 -2.39
N PRO A 39 -15.07 4.94 -1.46
CA PRO A 39 -16.14 4.30 -0.69
C PRO A 39 -17.27 3.82 -1.60
N HIS A 40 -17.76 2.61 -1.38
CA HIS A 40 -18.86 2.01 -2.17
C HIS A 40 -18.59 2.02 -3.68
N TRP A 41 -17.34 1.76 -4.09
CA TRP A 41 -16.93 1.77 -5.50
C TRP A 41 -17.69 0.77 -6.38
N ASP A 42 -18.22 -0.28 -5.75
CA ASP A 42 -19.07 -1.33 -6.31
C ASP A 42 -20.50 -0.86 -6.62
N VAL A 43 -20.88 0.31 -6.10
CA VAL A 43 -22.17 0.95 -6.37
C VAL A 43 -21.99 2.07 -7.38
N VAL A 44 -22.76 2.03 -8.48
CA VAL A 44 -22.83 3.14 -9.43
C VAL A 44 -23.83 4.18 -8.88
N PRO A 45 -23.38 5.37 -8.47
CA PRO A 45 -24.31 6.39 -7.99
C PRO A 45 -25.12 6.95 -9.15
N ALA A 46 -26.37 7.35 -8.89
CA ALA A 46 -27.25 7.96 -9.89
C ALA A 46 -26.78 9.36 -10.31
N GLU A 47 -26.02 10.05 -9.45
CA GLU A 47 -25.59 11.43 -9.62
C GLU A 47 -24.15 11.65 -9.11
N GLY A 48 -23.55 12.78 -9.49
CA GLY A 48 -22.19 13.16 -9.11
C GLY A 48 -21.09 12.67 -10.07
N PRO A 49 -19.81 12.97 -9.76
CA PRO A 49 -18.70 12.71 -10.69
C PRO A 49 -18.55 11.25 -11.10
N LEU A 50 -18.83 10.30 -10.20
CA LEU A 50 -18.70 8.86 -10.46
C LEU A 50 -19.84 8.28 -11.32
N ALA A 51 -20.91 9.05 -11.58
CA ALA A 51 -21.95 8.71 -12.55
C ALA A 51 -21.50 9.01 -13.99
N HIS A 52 -20.48 9.86 -14.18
CA HIS A 52 -20.04 10.29 -15.51
C HIS A 52 -19.18 9.21 -16.21
N PRO A 53 -19.53 8.74 -17.42
CA PRO A 53 -18.85 7.62 -18.08
C PRO A 53 -17.33 7.83 -18.28
N LEU A 54 -16.91 9.04 -18.67
CA LEU A 54 -15.47 9.32 -18.83
C LEU A 54 -14.71 9.27 -17.50
N VAL A 55 -15.34 9.69 -16.40
CA VAL A 55 -14.74 9.63 -15.07
C VAL A 55 -14.59 8.16 -14.68
N ARG A 56 -15.64 7.36 -14.82
CA ARG A 56 -15.59 5.92 -14.54
C ARG A 56 -14.49 5.20 -15.32
N LYS A 57 -14.38 5.47 -16.62
CA LYS A 57 -13.33 4.93 -17.48
C LYS A 57 -11.92 5.36 -17.02
N TRP A 58 -11.74 6.63 -16.67
CA TRP A 58 -10.43 7.14 -16.22
C TRP A 58 -10.01 6.57 -14.86
N TYR A 59 -10.97 6.36 -13.96
CA TYR A 59 -10.73 5.72 -12.66
C TYR A 59 -10.55 4.20 -12.78
N GLY A 60 -11.04 3.57 -13.85
CA GLY A 60 -11.02 2.11 -14.01
C GLY A 60 -12.21 1.40 -13.34
N LEU A 61 -13.29 2.12 -13.05
CA LEU A 61 -14.49 1.60 -12.39
C LEU A 61 -15.31 0.64 -13.28
N ASP A 62 -15.09 0.67 -14.60
CA ASP A 62 -15.72 -0.24 -15.58
C ASP A 62 -14.67 -1.13 -16.28
N ASP A 63 -13.42 -1.14 -15.79
CA ASP A 63 -12.32 -1.92 -16.39
C ASP A 63 -12.36 -3.35 -15.83
N LEU A 64 -12.71 -4.33 -16.67
CA LEU A 64 -12.90 -5.73 -16.25
C LEU A 64 -11.66 -6.31 -15.56
N ALA A 65 -10.44 -5.92 -15.97
CA ALA A 65 -9.22 -6.41 -15.33
C ALA A 65 -9.07 -5.82 -13.92
N VAL A 66 -9.50 -4.57 -13.72
CA VAL A 66 -9.51 -3.91 -12.41
C VAL A 66 -10.56 -4.53 -11.49
N LEU A 67 -11.76 -4.79 -12.01
CA LEU A 67 -12.85 -5.44 -11.28
C LEU A 67 -12.46 -6.86 -10.85
N ALA A 68 -11.88 -7.65 -11.76
CA ALA A 68 -11.36 -8.98 -11.45
C ALA A 68 -10.27 -8.95 -10.37
N ALA A 69 -9.38 -7.95 -10.42
CA ALA A 69 -8.35 -7.77 -9.39
C ALA A 69 -8.94 -7.48 -7.99
N LEU A 70 -10.16 -6.94 -7.93
CA LEU A 70 -10.88 -6.60 -6.69
C LEU A 70 -11.89 -7.67 -6.24
N GLU A 71 -12.10 -8.75 -7.01
CA GLU A 71 -13.12 -9.79 -6.75
C GLU A 71 -12.97 -10.43 -5.36
N GLN A 72 -11.73 -10.65 -4.92
CA GLN A 72 -11.42 -11.22 -3.60
C GLN A 72 -11.35 -10.16 -2.48
N GLY A 73 -11.76 -8.92 -2.78
CA GLY A 73 -11.71 -7.78 -1.88
C GLY A 73 -10.36 -7.06 -1.85
N THR A 74 -10.40 -5.85 -1.29
CA THR A 74 -9.25 -4.93 -1.22
C THR A 74 -8.08 -5.54 -0.49
N GLU A 75 -8.28 -6.17 0.68
CA GLU A 75 -7.16 -6.73 1.46
C GLU A 75 -6.38 -7.79 0.66
N ALA A 76 -7.10 -8.68 -0.03
CA ALA A 76 -6.47 -9.72 -0.86
C ALA A 76 -5.69 -9.10 -2.02
N LEU A 77 -6.23 -8.05 -2.67
CA LEU A 77 -5.50 -7.28 -3.68
C LEU A 77 -4.19 -6.71 -3.11
N LEU A 78 -4.25 -6.05 -1.96
CA LEU A 78 -3.07 -5.40 -1.36
C LEU A 78 -1.97 -6.41 -1.01
N ARG A 79 -2.36 -7.58 -0.47
CA ARG A 79 -1.44 -8.68 -0.16
C ARG A 79 -0.79 -9.24 -1.42
N ARG A 80 -1.57 -9.52 -2.47
CA ARG A 80 -1.03 -10.01 -3.77
C ARG A 80 -0.06 -9.00 -4.40
N MET A 81 -0.43 -7.71 -4.40
CA MET A 81 0.43 -6.65 -4.92
C MET A 81 1.75 -6.58 -4.14
N ARG A 82 1.71 -6.65 -2.80
CA ARG A 82 2.91 -6.74 -1.95
C ARG A 82 3.78 -7.93 -2.35
N ASP A 83 3.20 -9.13 -2.39
CA ASP A 83 3.95 -10.37 -2.63
C ASP A 83 4.59 -10.38 -4.01
N ARG A 84 3.86 -9.90 -5.03
CA ARG A 84 4.39 -9.76 -6.39
C ARG A 84 5.54 -8.77 -6.44
N VAL A 85 5.37 -7.57 -5.88
CA VAL A 85 6.42 -6.55 -5.88
C VAL A 85 7.69 -7.05 -5.18
N LEU A 86 7.54 -7.72 -4.02
CA LEU A 86 8.68 -8.30 -3.31
C LEU A 86 9.36 -9.43 -4.08
N LYS A 87 8.59 -10.23 -4.82
CA LYS A 87 9.12 -11.33 -5.63
C LYS A 87 9.84 -10.85 -6.89
N GLU A 88 9.24 -9.91 -7.62
CA GLU A 88 9.70 -9.47 -8.95
C GLU A 88 10.74 -8.35 -8.89
N HIS A 89 10.81 -7.61 -7.78
CA HIS A 89 11.69 -6.46 -7.61
C HIS A 89 12.50 -6.53 -6.29
N ALA A 90 12.90 -7.74 -5.89
CA ALA A 90 13.64 -7.98 -4.64
C ALA A 90 14.95 -7.17 -4.54
N ASP A 91 15.57 -6.86 -5.69
CA ASP A 91 16.79 -6.05 -5.81
C ASP A 91 16.53 -4.54 -5.62
N ALA A 92 15.32 -4.07 -5.93
CA ALA A 92 14.93 -2.67 -5.79
C ALA A 92 14.26 -2.35 -4.44
N VAL A 93 13.64 -3.35 -3.81
CA VAL A 93 12.89 -3.14 -2.55
C VAL A 93 13.77 -3.31 -1.32
N PHE A 94 14.02 -2.19 -0.64
CA PHE A 94 14.65 -2.17 0.68
C PHE A 94 13.61 -1.97 1.78
N ILE A 95 13.48 -2.94 2.69
CA ILE A 95 12.62 -2.86 3.88
C ILE A 95 13.44 -2.41 5.08
N HIS A 96 13.32 -1.13 5.44
CA HIS A 96 14.02 -0.61 6.61
C HIS A 96 13.36 -1.13 7.90
N ARG A 97 14.18 -1.74 8.76
CA ARG A 97 13.79 -2.25 10.08
C ARG A 97 14.55 -1.56 11.19
N CYS A 98 13.93 -1.46 12.36
CA CYS A 98 14.58 -0.96 13.57
C CYS A 98 15.70 -1.92 14.01
N PRO A 99 16.92 -1.44 14.29
CA PRO A 99 18.02 -2.32 14.72
C PRO A 99 17.82 -2.89 16.13
N ARG A 100 16.89 -2.35 16.93
CA ARG A 100 16.61 -2.80 18.30
C ARG A 100 15.46 -3.80 18.40
N CYS A 101 14.40 -3.62 17.62
CA CYS A 101 13.20 -4.45 17.73
C CYS A 101 12.78 -5.12 16.42
N GLU A 102 13.54 -4.93 15.35
CA GLU A 102 13.38 -5.56 14.03
C GLU A 102 12.05 -5.27 13.30
N ARG A 103 11.18 -4.46 13.91
CA ARG A 103 9.94 -3.98 13.31
C ARG A 103 10.22 -3.03 12.15
N ILE A 104 9.37 -3.11 11.13
CA ILE A 104 9.40 -2.20 9.97
C ILE A 104 9.19 -0.76 10.46
N VAL A 105 10.08 0.14 10.05
CA VAL A 105 10.00 1.56 10.41
C VAL A 105 9.12 2.33 9.43
N GLU A 106 8.59 3.48 9.86
CA GLU A 106 7.57 4.23 9.10
C GLU A 106 8.04 4.70 7.72
N THR A 107 9.34 4.96 7.54
CA THR A 107 9.90 5.46 6.28
C THR A 107 11.26 4.81 5.98
N PRO A 108 11.67 4.68 4.70
CA PRO A 108 12.99 4.19 4.33
C PRO A 108 14.15 4.99 4.92
N LYS A 109 13.94 6.27 5.23
CA LYS A 109 14.96 7.16 5.79
C LYS A 109 14.82 7.36 7.31
N ALA A 110 13.94 6.61 7.98
CA ALA A 110 13.69 6.80 9.40
C ALA A 110 14.95 6.54 10.23
N ARG A 111 15.22 7.42 11.19
CA ARG A 111 16.33 7.29 12.16
C ARG A 111 15.84 7.13 13.60
N GLN A 112 14.54 6.91 13.76
CA GLN A 112 13.87 6.70 15.02
C GLN A 112 12.75 5.68 14.82
N CYS A 113 12.59 4.77 15.77
CA CYS A 113 11.56 3.73 15.76
C CYS A 113 10.34 4.19 16.57
N LEU A 114 9.22 4.39 15.89
CA LEU A 114 7.94 4.74 16.54
C LEU A 114 7.30 3.57 17.31
N TRP A 115 7.87 2.36 17.23
CA TRP A 115 7.39 1.18 17.95
C TRP A 115 8.01 1.02 19.34
N CYS A 116 9.33 1.13 19.44
CA CYS A 116 10.08 0.93 20.69
C CYS A 116 10.77 2.20 21.21
N GLY A 117 10.66 3.32 20.47
CA GLY A 117 11.29 4.60 20.83
C GLY A 117 12.80 4.64 20.65
N HIS A 118 13.42 3.61 20.07
CA HIS A 118 14.86 3.65 19.79
C HIS A 118 15.18 4.76 18.80
N ASP A 119 16.22 5.52 19.10
CA ASP A 119 16.70 6.66 18.32
C ASP A 119 18.15 6.37 17.91
N TRP A 120 18.42 6.42 16.60
CA TRP A 120 19.75 6.25 16.02
C TRP A 120 20.10 7.41 15.08
N HIS A 121 19.67 8.63 15.43
CA HIS A 121 20.16 9.85 14.79
C HIS A 121 21.70 9.98 14.89
N ALA A 122 22.33 9.30 15.86
CA ALA A 122 23.77 9.26 16.06
C ALA A 122 24.48 8.28 15.11
N ARG A 123 24.85 8.79 13.91
CA ARG A 123 26.22 8.72 13.33
C ARG A 123 26.22 9.32 11.92
N GLN A 124 26.62 10.59 11.82
CA GLN A 124 27.54 11.03 10.76
C GLN A 124 28.60 11.87 11.48
N GLY A 125 29.71 11.21 11.80
CA GLY A 125 31.02 11.85 11.83
C GLY A 125 31.61 11.67 10.44
#